data_AF-A0A971KCK5-F1
#
_entry.id   AF-A0A971KCK5-F1
#
_cell.length_a   1.000
_cell.length_b   1.000
_cell.length_c   1.000
_cell.angle_alpha   90.00
_cell.angle_beta   90.00
_cell.angle_gamma   90.00
#
_symmetry.space_group_name_H-M   'P 1'
#
loop_
_entity.id
_entity.type
_entity.pdbx_description
1 polymer ?
#
loop_
_entity_poly.entity_id
_entity_poly.type
_entity_poly.pdbx_seq_one_letter_code
_entity_poly.pdbx_strand_id
1 'polypeptide(L)'
;MPQLSVQFVNIATNTVDAVRAAGGRIATIKLVQPPTENPFPDRVCTGRIMFNNGNPVDDGNYIVQGADGADRWWNEMGGFIADRPWIRHWEFANEPTTNSATDCQLLASCTLRWMQLAKARGYTGTVLNFSQGTPEPNMALHFHEVVRYAAANGFNLGFHEYWWGRIRNPQQESWNYMRFPRFFQALRDAGVTEQPAVSITECGIDGGVVGTPGGWRAAGISEADYAADLNTYRDLLGQHSYVTSAFIFCAGSFGPPWDNFDITPTIMSTVAASNPPEPVTPPPPPPSQTVIKEPPIVIEGRVLTPAQFARYLRSLTWAKAPTAIYLHHSYEPSAANWRGKDSLYALKAYYETIRWVDEQGVTHEGWKSGPHLFCAPDGIWLFTKLTSDGTHVAGHNVGTIGVVMVGNYNSAPPAGAVLENTVASLALLCNRLNLAPSSIRMHRQDEQTTCPGNTVTSTWLVPQVQAYADRQAILLAAEPYAVILQRRNPLFKYITGRNWLPVSREFTIGGWVYQWAFDPASALRILCRWRSSDNRVEEFATVPNN
;
A
#
# COMPACT_ATOMS: atom_id res chain seq x y z
N MET A 1 -17.60 -25.42 15.15
CA MET A 1 -18.30 -25.98 13.98
C MET A 1 -18.57 -24.84 13.01
N PRO A 2 -18.38 -25.04 11.69
CA PRO A 2 -18.64 -24.01 10.69
C PRO A 2 -20.12 -23.63 10.71
N GLN A 3 -20.41 -22.33 10.55
CA GLN A 3 -21.76 -21.85 10.31
C GLN A 3 -22.07 -21.96 8.82
N LEU A 4 -23.27 -22.43 8.49
CA LEU A 4 -23.83 -22.18 7.17
C LEU A 4 -24.27 -20.73 7.08
N SER A 5 -23.86 -20.09 6.01
CA SER A 5 -24.05 -18.69 5.71
C SER A 5 -24.69 -18.56 4.33
N VAL A 6 -24.90 -17.34 3.87
CA VAL A 6 -25.65 -17.01 2.66
C VAL A 6 -24.75 -16.26 1.69
N GLN A 7 -24.84 -16.62 0.42
CA GLN A 7 -24.37 -15.81 -0.69
C GLN A 7 -25.51 -14.96 -1.26
N PHE A 8 -25.33 -13.64 -1.26
CA PHE A 8 -26.23 -12.72 -1.94
C PHE A 8 -25.74 -12.46 -3.35
N VAL A 9 -26.62 -12.67 -4.32
CA VAL A 9 -26.44 -12.24 -5.71
C VAL A 9 -27.15 -10.92 -6.01
N ASN A 10 -28.22 -10.63 -5.26
CA ASN A 10 -28.82 -9.31 -5.14
C ASN A 10 -29.27 -9.09 -3.69
N ILE A 11 -29.20 -7.86 -3.22
CA ILE A 11 -29.59 -7.50 -1.85
C ILE A 11 -31.06 -7.08 -1.86
N ALA A 12 -31.95 -7.99 -1.46
CA ALA A 12 -33.37 -7.71 -1.28
C ALA A 12 -33.71 -7.46 0.20
N THR A 13 -34.65 -6.56 0.48
CA THR A 13 -34.99 -6.16 1.85
C THR A 13 -35.43 -7.34 2.73
N ASN A 14 -36.25 -8.24 2.19
CA ASN A 14 -36.77 -9.40 2.92
C ASN A 14 -35.68 -10.41 3.33
N THR A 15 -34.65 -10.59 2.51
CA THR A 15 -33.53 -11.49 2.80
C THR A 15 -32.53 -10.85 3.76
N VAL A 16 -32.34 -9.52 3.69
CA VAL A 16 -31.59 -8.75 4.70
C VAL A 16 -32.24 -8.87 6.08
N ASP A 17 -33.56 -8.71 6.17
CA ASP A 17 -34.28 -8.79 7.44
C ASP A 17 -34.22 -10.19 8.05
N ALA A 18 -34.25 -11.25 7.22
CA ALA A 18 -34.06 -12.62 7.67
C ALA A 18 -32.67 -12.85 8.29
N VAL A 19 -31.62 -12.30 7.68
CA VAL A 19 -30.24 -12.36 8.22
C VAL A 19 -30.08 -11.54 9.51
N ARG A 20 -30.76 -10.40 9.62
CA ARG A 20 -30.79 -9.61 10.86
C ARG A 20 -31.50 -10.37 11.97
N ALA A 21 -32.65 -10.98 11.67
CA ALA A 21 -33.43 -11.79 12.62
C ALA A 21 -32.66 -13.03 13.10
N ALA A 22 -31.76 -13.58 12.28
CA ALA A 22 -30.88 -14.68 12.65
C ALA A 22 -29.82 -14.30 13.70
N GLY A 23 -29.54 -13.00 13.90
CA GLY A 23 -28.49 -12.52 14.81
C GLY A 23 -27.12 -13.13 14.49
N GLY A 24 -26.33 -13.44 15.51
CA GLY A 24 -24.99 -14.06 15.36
C GLY A 24 -25.00 -15.51 14.84
N ARG A 25 -26.16 -16.08 14.51
CA ARG A 25 -26.26 -17.43 13.92
C ARG A 25 -26.00 -17.44 12.41
N ILE A 26 -25.95 -16.27 11.76
CA ILE A 26 -25.38 -16.07 10.42
C ILE A 26 -24.36 -14.94 10.57
N ALA A 27 -23.11 -15.25 10.95
CA ALA A 27 -22.10 -14.24 11.29
C ALA A 27 -21.28 -13.75 10.07
N THR A 28 -21.01 -14.64 9.12
CA THR A 28 -20.36 -14.31 7.85
C THR A 28 -21.40 -14.14 6.75
N ILE A 29 -21.09 -13.41 5.67
CA ILE A 29 -21.92 -13.29 4.46
C ILE A 29 -21.01 -13.17 3.24
N LYS A 30 -21.39 -13.79 2.11
CA LYS A 30 -20.75 -13.55 0.82
C LYS A 30 -21.63 -12.63 -0.04
N LEU A 31 -21.04 -11.60 -0.62
CA LEU A 31 -21.72 -10.62 -1.47
C LEU A 31 -21.12 -10.65 -2.86
N VAL A 32 -21.92 -11.06 -3.85
CA VAL A 32 -21.58 -10.88 -5.26
C VAL A 32 -21.90 -9.45 -5.63
N GLN A 33 -20.93 -8.74 -6.19
CA GLN A 33 -21.04 -7.34 -6.56
C GLN A 33 -21.49 -6.45 -5.39
N PRO A 34 -20.70 -6.37 -4.29
CA PRO A 34 -21.09 -5.60 -3.12
C PRO A 34 -21.36 -4.12 -3.45
N PRO A 35 -22.29 -3.45 -2.75
CA PRO A 35 -22.50 -2.01 -2.89
C PRO A 35 -21.36 -1.19 -2.26
N THR A 36 -21.34 0.13 -2.47
CA THR A 36 -20.37 1.04 -1.83
C THR A 36 -20.64 1.18 -0.32
N GLU A 37 -21.91 1.24 0.07
CA GLU A 37 -22.32 1.30 1.48
C GLU A 37 -22.39 -0.10 2.10
N ASN A 38 -22.20 -0.22 3.42
CA ASN A 38 -22.25 -1.51 4.10
C ASN A 38 -23.69 -1.86 4.55
N PRO A 39 -24.36 -2.84 3.91
CA PRO A 39 -25.72 -3.26 4.30
C PRO A 39 -25.75 -4.14 5.58
N PHE A 40 -24.60 -4.70 5.96
CA PHE A 40 -24.44 -5.64 7.07
C PHE A 40 -23.27 -5.21 8.00
N PRO A 41 -23.40 -4.07 8.71
CA PRO A 41 -22.32 -3.51 9.54
C PRO A 41 -21.91 -4.40 10.73
N ASP A 42 -22.76 -5.34 11.11
CA ASP A 42 -22.61 -6.28 12.22
C ASP A 42 -22.20 -7.69 11.75
N ARG A 43 -21.71 -7.82 10.52
CA ARG A 43 -21.34 -9.10 9.90
C ARG A 43 -19.96 -9.03 9.25
N VAL A 44 -19.32 -10.19 9.13
CA VAL A 44 -18.08 -10.35 8.35
C VAL A 44 -18.45 -10.62 6.90
N CYS A 45 -18.05 -9.73 5.99
CA CYS A 45 -18.42 -9.82 4.58
C CYS A 45 -17.24 -10.24 3.70
N THR A 46 -17.46 -11.27 2.88
CA THR A 46 -16.61 -11.65 1.76
C THR A 46 -17.16 -11.05 0.47
N GLY A 47 -16.37 -10.22 -0.21
CA GLY A 47 -16.76 -9.62 -1.49
C GLY A 47 -16.30 -10.46 -2.69
N ARG A 48 -17.14 -10.55 -3.72
CA ARG A 48 -16.77 -11.05 -5.06
C ARG A 48 -17.10 -9.98 -6.10
N ILE A 49 -16.17 -9.72 -7.01
CA ILE A 49 -16.39 -8.79 -8.12
C ILE A 49 -16.95 -9.58 -9.30
N MET A 50 -18.13 -9.20 -9.79
CA MET A 50 -18.75 -9.79 -10.97
C MET A 50 -18.70 -8.84 -12.16
N PHE A 51 -18.79 -7.54 -11.90
CA PHE A 51 -18.74 -6.50 -12.92
C PHE A 51 -17.78 -5.38 -12.52
N ASN A 52 -17.01 -4.88 -13.49
CA ASN A 52 -16.19 -3.69 -13.32
C ASN A 52 -16.47 -2.71 -14.47
N ASN A 53 -16.82 -1.46 -14.12
CA ASN A 53 -17.25 -0.44 -15.08
C ASN A 53 -18.34 -0.92 -16.05
N GLY A 54 -19.28 -1.74 -15.56
CA GLY A 54 -20.39 -2.30 -16.35
C GLY A 54 -20.04 -3.52 -17.19
N ASN A 55 -18.78 -3.94 -17.25
CA ASN A 55 -18.36 -5.14 -17.99
C ASN A 55 -18.22 -6.34 -17.05
N PRO A 56 -18.64 -7.55 -17.48
CA PRO A 56 -18.43 -8.75 -16.70
C PRO A 56 -16.93 -9.02 -16.53
N VAL A 57 -16.54 -9.42 -15.32
CA VAL A 57 -15.17 -9.84 -15.01
C VAL A 57 -15.04 -11.33 -15.31
N ASP A 58 -14.19 -11.65 -16.28
CA ASP A 58 -13.79 -13.03 -16.58
C ASP A 58 -12.40 -13.26 -16.00
N ASP A 59 -12.36 -13.89 -14.83
CA ASP A 59 -11.11 -14.17 -14.11
C ASP A 59 -10.14 -15.03 -14.94
N GLY A 60 -10.66 -15.87 -15.84
CA GLY A 60 -9.87 -16.73 -16.72
C GLY A 60 -8.90 -15.94 -17.60
N ASN A 61 -9.32 -14.76 -18.08
CA ASN A 61 -8.47 -13.88 -18.89
C ASN A 61 -7.25 -13.36 -18.13
N TYR A 62 -7.31 -13.27 -16.81
CA TYR A 62 -6.17 -12.92 -15.98
C TYR A 62 -5.36 -14.17 -15.64
N ILE A 63 -6.00 -15.27 -15.28
CA ILE A 63 -5.34 -16.53 -14.90
C ILE A 63 -4.39 -17.04 -15.99
N VAL A 64 -4.79 -16.99 -17.26
CA VAL A 64 -3.96 -17.46 -18.38
C VAL A 64 -2.63 -16.70 -18.55
N GLN A 65 -2.48 -15.55 -17.89
CA GLN A 65 -1.24 -14.74 -17.87
C GLN A 65 -0.38 -15.02 -16.63
N GLY A 66 -0.76 -15.95 -15.74
CA GLY A 66 -0.01 -16.25 -14.52
C GLY A 66 0.11 -15.02 -13.60
N ALA A 67 1.31 -14.81 -13.03
CA ALA A 67 1.57 -13.69 -12.13
C ALA A 67 1.24 -12.31 -12.72
N ASP A 68 1.58 -12.05 -13.99
CA ASP A 68 1.29 -10.77 -14.66
C ASP A 68 -0.22 -10.51 -14.75
N GLY A 69 -1.01 -11.58 -14.86
CA GLY A 69 -2.46 -11.54 -14.81
C GLY A 69 -3.00 -11.00 -13.49
N ALA A 70 -2.38 -11.38 -12.37
CA ALA A 70 -2.77 -10.88 -11.06
C ALA A 70 -2.43 -9.39 -10.87
N ASP A 71 -1.29 -8.93 -11.39
CA ASP A 71 -0.95 -7.50 -11.41
C ASP A 71 -1.97 -6.71 -12.25
N ARG A 72 -2.33 -7.23 -13.43
CA ARG A 72 -3.38 -6.64 -14.28
C ARG A 72 -4.73 -6.62 -13.56
N TRP A 73 -5.15 -7.71 -12.92
CA TRP A 73 -6.41 -7.78 -12.18
C TRP A 73 -6.44 -6.71 -11.09
N TRP A 74 -5.38 -6.56 -10.28
CA TRP A 74 -5.34 -5.54 -9.22
C TRP A 74 -5.32 -4.10 -9.75
N ASN A 75 -4.70 -3.86 -10.91
CA ASN A 75 -4.74 -2.55 -11.56
C ASN A 75 -6.15 -2.19 -12.03
N GLU A 76 -6.89 -3.15 -12.58
CA GLU A 76 -8.24 -2.93 -13.10
C GLU A 76 -9.30 -2.90 -11.99
N MET A 77 -9.18 -3.77 -10.98
CA MET A 77 -10.17 -3.92 -9.90
C MET A 77 -9.89 -3.04 -8.68
N GLY A 78 -8.70 -2.44 -8.57
CA GLY A 78 -8.27 -1.68 -7.40
C GLY A 78 -9.21 -0.53 -7.04
N GLY A 79 -9.77 0.17 -8.03
CA GLY A 79 -10.78 1.21 -7.80
C GLY A 79 -12.06 0.66 -7.17
N PHE A 80 -12.59 -0.44 -7.71
CA PHE A 80 -13.79 -1.09 -7.18
C PHE A 80 -13.61 -1.52 -5.71
N ILE A 81 -12.44 -2.04 -5.38
CA ILE A 81 -12.08 -2.46 -4.02
C ILE A 81 -11.91 -1.24 -3.09
N ALA A 82 -11.25 -0.18 -3.57
CA ALA A 82 -11.00 1.03 -2.79
C ALA A 82 -12.30 1.76 -2.39
N ASP A 83 -13.32 1.72 -3.26
CA ASP A 83 -14.64 2.26 -2.96
C ASP A 83 -15.39 1.50 -1.86
N ARG A 84 -14.88 0.33 -1.43
CA ARG A 84 -15.52 -0.57 -0.45
C ARG A 84 -14.58 -0.90 0.70
N PRO A 85 -14.13 0.10 1.48
CA PRO A 85 -13.14 -0.10 2.54
C PRO A 85 -13.62 -1.00 3.69
N TRP A 86 -14.92 -1.26 3.76
CA TRP A 86 -15.56 -2.15 4.73
C TRP A 86 -15.44 -3.64 4.35
N ILE A 87 -15.05 -3.97 3.12
CA ILE A 87 -14.72 -5.35 2.72
C ILE A 87 -13.21 -5.54 2.82
N ARG A 88 -12.81 -6.40 3.77
CA ARG A 88 -11.40 -6.75 3.99
C ARG A 88 -11.01 -8.14 3.51
N HIS A 89 -12.00 -8.94 3.11
CA HIS A 89 -11.84 -10.29 2.61
C HIS A 89 -12.47 -10.41 1.22
N TRP A 90 -11.66 -10.74 0.21
CA TRP A 90 -12.10 -10.81 -1.19
C TRP A 90 -11.94 -12.21 -1.77
N GLU A 91 -12.87 -12.63 -2.60
CA GLU A 91 -12.80 -13.87 -3.36
C GLU A 91 -12.06 -13.65 -4.69
N PHE A 92 -11.07 -14.50 -4.99
CA PHE A 92 -10.40 -14.56 -6.29
C PHE A 92 -9.78 -15.93 -6.57
N ALA A 93 -10.06 -16.63 -7.67
CA ALA A 93 -11.01 -16.37 -8.75
C ALA A 93 -12.19 -17.34 -8.65
N ASN A 94 -13.33 -17.06 -9.28
CA ASN A 94 -14.48 -17.97 -9.24
C ASN A 94 -14.38 -19.12 -10.25
N GLU A 95 -14.44 -20.37 -9.79
CA GLU A 95 -14.44 -21.60 -10.61
C GLU A 95 -13.38 -21.63 -11.72
N PRO A 96 -12.09 -21.41 -11.39
CA PRO A 96 -11.05 -21.38 -12.40
C PRO A 96 -10.80 -22.75 -13.03
N THR A 97 -10.39 -22.74 -14.29
CA THR A 97 -10.05 -23.95 -15.06
C THR A 97 -8.80 -24.65 -14.50
N THR A 98 -8.86 -25.98 -14.39
CA THR A 98 -7.73 -26.81 -13.97
C THR A 98 -7.63 -28.11 -14.79
N ASN A 99 -7.89 -28.04 -16.10
CA ASN A 99 -8.02 -29.22 -16.97
C ASN A 99 -6.67 -29.87 -17.32
N SER A 100 -5.57 -29.14 -17.13
CA SER A 100 -4.21 -29.59 -17.40
C SER A 100 -3.22 -29.14 -16.33
N ALA A 101 -2.03 -29.74 -16.32
CA ALA A 101 -0.93 -29.29 -15.47
C ALA A 101 -0.58 -27.82 -15.75
N THR A 102 -0.62 -27.39 -17.01
CA THR A 102 -0.38 -25.99 -17.42
C THR A 102 -1.43 -25.06 -16.82
N ASP A 103 -2.71 -25.42 -16.88
CA ASP A 103 -3.79 -24.60 -16.28
C ASP A 103 -3.57 -24.47 -14.77
N CYS A 104 -3.22 -25.57 -14.09
CA CYS A 104 -2.93 -25.56 -12.66
C CYS A 104 -1.74 -24.68 -12.31
N GLN A 105 -0.66 -24.71 -13.11
CA GLN A 105 0.53 -23.88 -12.90
C GLN A 105 0.23 -22.39 -13.11
N LEU A 106 -0.52 -22.03 -14.15
CA LEU A 106 -0.92 -20.65 -14.42
C LEU A 106 -1.84 -20.13 -13.32
N LEU A 107 -2.84 -20.91 -12.91
CA LEU A 107 -3.69 -20.59 -11.77
C LEU A 107 -2.88 -20.42 -10.49
N ALA A 108 -1.98 -21.35 -10.16
CA ALA A 108 -1.17 -21.27 -8.95
C ALA A 108 -0.28 -20.01 -8.94
N SER A 109 0.37 -19.69 -10.06
CA SER A 109 1.20 -18.49 -10.22
C SER A 109 0.39 -17.20 -10.08
N CYS A 110 -0.76 -17.12 -10.75
CA CYS A 110 -1.67 -15.99 -10.67
C CYS A 110 -2.21 -15.81 -9.25
N THR A 111 -2.74 -16.88 -8.63
CA THR A 111 -3.26 -16.86 -7.27
C THR A 111 -2.21 -16.48 -6.24
N LEU A 112 -0.99 -17.02 -6.32
CA LEU A 112 0.08 -16.68 -5.39
C LEU A 112 0.42 -15.19 -5.48
N ARG A 113 0.58 -14.66 -6.70
CA ARG A 113 0.83 -13.22 -6.92
C ARG A 113 -0.34 -12.36 -6.43
N TRP A 114 -1.57 -12.80 -6.69
CA TRP A 114 -2.77 -12.11 -6.23
C TRP A 114 -2.82 -12.01 -4.70
N MET A 115 -2.53 -13.10 -3.98
CA MET A 115 -2.48 -13.11 -2.51
C MET A 115 -1.39 -12.18 -1.96
N GLN A 116 -0.21 -12.17 -2.57
CA GLN A 116 0.87 -11.25 -2.19
C GLN A 116 0.45 -9.79 -2.36
N LEU A 117 -0.20 -9.46 -3.48
CA LEU A 117 -0.72 -8.13 -3.76
C LEU A 117 -1.85 -7.74 -2.80
N ALA A 118 -2.75 -8.67 -2.48
CA ALA A 118 -3.82 -8.49 -1.50
C ALA A 118 -3.24 -8.20 -0.11
N LYS A 119 -2.30 -9.04 0.35
CA LYS A 119 -1.65 -8.92 1.66
C LYS A 119 -0.91 -7.60 1.80
N ALA A 120 -0.16 -7.19 0.77
CA ALA A 120 0.56 -5.92 0.73
C ALA A 120 -0.38 -4.70 0.86
N ARG A 121 -1.65 -4.85 0.44
CA ARG A 121 -2.70 -3.82 0.54
C ARG A 121 -3.57 -3.95 1.80
N GLY A 122 -3.23 -4.85 2.72
CA GLY A 122 -3.98 -5.06 3.96
C GLY A 122 -5.30 -5.82 3.77
N TYR A 123 -5.40 -6.64 2.72
CA TYR A 123 -6.53 -7.53 2.46
C TYR A 123 -6.15 -8.99 2.70
N THR A 124 -7.17 -9.80 3.01
CA THR A 124 -7.11 -11.26 2.94
C THR A 124 -8.11 -11.73 1.89
N GLY A 125 -8.22 -13.03 1.67
CA GLY A 125 -9.18 -13.54 0.71
C GLY A 125 -9.38 -15.04 0.74
N THR A 126 -10.37 -15.47 -0.03
CA THR A 126 -10.59 -16.88 -0.36
C THR A 126 -10.17 -17.10 -1.80
N VAL A 127 -9.25 -18.04 -2.00
CA VAL A 127 -8.61 -18.27 -3.30
C VAL A 127 -8.80 -19.68 -3.83
N LEU A 128 -8.46 -19.86 -5.11
CA LEU A 128 -8.66 -21.08 -5.91
C LEU A 128 -10.12 -21.42 -6.21
N ASN A 129 -11.04 -21.29 -5.25
CA ASN A 129 -12.50 -21.48 -5.40
C ASN A 129 -12.88 -22.57 -6.42
N PHE A 130 -12.30 -23.75 -6.23
CA PHE A 130 -12.38 -24.82 -7.21
C PHE A 130 -13.81 -25.27 -7.43
N SER A 131 -14.17 -25.53 -8.69
CA SER A 131 -15.45 -26.11 -9.04
C SER A 131 -15.51 -27.60 -8.68
N GLN A 132 -16.65 -28.23 -8.95
CA GLN A 132 -16.89 -29.63 -8.61
C GLN A 132 -16.06 -30.53 -9.52
N GLY A 133 -15.58 -31.66 -8.99
CA GLY A 133 -14.71 -32.57 -9.74
C GLY A 133 -13.28 -32.05 -10.01
N THR A 134 -12.98 -30.76 -9.81
CA THR A 134 -11.68 -30.17 -10.21
C THR A 134 -10.94 -29.52 -9.04
N PRO A 135 -9.59 -29.51 -9.02
CA PRO A 135 -8.70 -30.30 -9.86
C PRO A 135 -8.71 -31.79 -9.46
N GLU A 136 -8.19 -32.66 -10.33
CA GLU A 136 -7.91 -34.06 -9.99
C GLU A 136 -6.89 -34.16 -8.83
N PRO A 137 -6.94 -35.19 -7.95
CA PRO A 137 -6.05 -35.27 -6.78
C PRO A 137 -4.56 -35.19 -7.11
N ASN A 138 -4.12 -35.78 -8.23
CA ASN A 138 -2.72 -35.74 -8.66
C ASN A 138 -2.25 -34.33 -9.08
N MET A 139 -3.17 -33.42 -9.39
CA MET A 139 -2.86 -32.03 -9.72
C MET A 139 -2.70 -31.14 -8.48
N ALA A 140 -3.09 -31.61 -7.29
CA ALA A 140 -3.03 -30.83 -6.05
C ALA A 140 -1.62 -30.27 -5.76
N LEU A 141 -0.57 -31.02 -6.11
CA LEU A 141 0.82 -30.63 -5.89
C LEU A 141 1.22 -29.33 -6.61
N HIS A 142 0.54 -28.96 -7.71
CA HIS A 142 0.79 -27.69 -8.39
C HIS A 142 0.47 -26.47 -7.50
N PHE A 143 -0.35 -26.64 -6.47
CA PHE A 143 -0.80 -25.56 -5.59
C PHE A 143 -0.04 -25.51 -4.24
N HIS A 144 1.05 -26.27 -4.06
CA HIS A 144 1.74 -26.33 -2.77
C HIS A 144 2.24 -24.96 -2.27
N GLU A 145 2.76 -24.10 -3.14
CA GLU A 145 3.18 -22.74 -2.76
C GLU A 145 2.00 -21.86 -2.35
N VAL A 146 0.87 -21.98 -3.06
CA VAL A 146 -0.38 -21.29 -2.71
C VAL A 146 -0.86 -21.74 -1.33
N VAL A 147 -0.87 -23.05 -1.07
CA VAL A 147 -1.29 -23.64 0.22
C VAL A 147 -0.40 -23.14 1.37
N ARG A 148 0.92 -23.18 1.18
CA ARG A 148 1.89 -22.68 2.17
C ARG A 148 1.71 -21.20 2.45
N TYR A 149 1.59 -20.40 1.39
CA TYR A 149 1.42 -18.97 1.53
C TYR A 149 0.09 -18.64 2.22
N ALA A 150 -0.99 -19.31 1.85
CA ALA A 150 -2.31 -19.12 2.44
C ALA A 150 -2.31 -19.44 3.93
N ALA A 151 -1.72 -20.58 4.32
CA ALA A 151 -1.60 -20.99 5.72
C ALA A 151 -0.79 -19.98 6.55
N ALA A 152 0.31 -19.45 5.99
CA ALA A 152 1.17 -18.50 6.68
C ALA A 152 0.59 -17.08 6.78
N ASN A 153 -0.33 -16.70 5.87
CA ASN A 153 -0.77 -15.30 5.73
C ASN A 153 -2.26 -15.08 6.00
N GLY A 154 -3.00 -16.11 6.41
CA GLY A 154 -4.41 -16.01 6.76
C GLY A 154 -5.34 -15.89 5.56
N PHE A 155 -5.04 -16.60 4.47
CA PHE A 155 -5.96 -16.77 3.33
C PHE A 155 -6.68 -18.12 3.43
N ASN A 156 -7.87 -18.19 2.88
CA ASN A 156 -8.68 -19.40 2.83
C ASN A 156 -8.55 -20.05 1.45
N LEU A 157 -8.65 -21.38 1.39
CA LEU A 157 -8.89 -22.09 0.14
C LEU A 157 -10.40 -22.25 -0.08
N GLY A 158 -10.83 -21.91 -1.28
CA GLY A 158 -12.22 -21.96 -1.71
C GLY A 158 -12.56 -23.26 -2.41
N PHE A 159 -13.76 -23.78 -2.16
CA PHE A 159 -14.36 -24.90 -2.89
C PHE A 159 -15.83 -24.65 -3.14
N HIS A 160 -16.31 -25.02 -4.32
CA HIS A 160 -17.72 -25.11 -4.63
C HIS A 160 -18.15 -26.55 -4.42
N GLU A 161 -19.19 -26.76 -3.61
CA GLU A 161 -19.65 -28.10 -3.25
C GLU A 161 -21.15 -28.25 -3.47
N TYR A 162 -21.53 -28.97 -4.52
CA TYR A 162 -22.91 -29.16 -4.91
C TYR A 162 -23.30 -30.64 -4.92
N TRP A 163 -24.60 -30.90 -4.83
CA TRP A 163 -25.20 -32.21 -5.03
C TRP A 163 -26.48 -32.11 -5.86
N TRP A 164 -26.95 -33.24 -6.39
CA TRP A 164 -28.25 -33.35 -7.06
C TRP A 164 -29.18 -34.30 -6.32
N GLY A 165 -30.43 -33.87 -6.12
CA GLY A 165 -31.43 -34.61 -5.35
C GLY A 165 -31.22 -34.45 -3.84
N ARG A 166 -31.09 -35.58 -3.12
CA ARG A 166 -30.86 -35.61 -1.67
C ARG A 166 -29.37 -35.74 -1.35
N ILE A 167 -28.93 -35.10 -0.27
CA ILE A 167 -27.55 -35.27 0.23
C ILE A 167 -27.32 -36.69 0.79
N ARG A 168 -26.04 -37.09 0.97
CA ARG A 168 -25.58 -38.46 1.30
C ARG A 168 -25.70 -39.48 0.19
N ASN A 169 -25.83 -39.02 -1.06
CA ASN A 169 -25.61 -39.87 -2.22
C ASN A 169 -24.10 -40.24 -2.28
N PRO A 170 -23.72 -41.53 -2.09
CA PRO A 170 -22.31 -41.93 -2.05
C PRO A 170 -21.59 -41.81 -3.40
N GLN A 171 -22.33 -41.76 -4.52
CA GLN A 171 -21.75 -41.55 -5.85
C GLN A 171 -21.33 -40.09 -6.07
N GLN A 172 -21.84 -39.17 -5.26
CA GLN A 172 -21.54 -37.74 -5.34
C GLN A 172 -20.59 -37.29 -4.22
N GLU A 173 -20.64 -37.93 -3.06
CA GLU A 173 -19.76 -37.65 -1.92
C GLU A 173 -18.30 -37.94 -2.26
N SER A 174 -17.39 -37.09 -1.78
CA SER A 174 -15.95 -37.06 -2.07
C SER A 174 -15.56 -36.63 -3.49
N TRP A 175 -16.53 -36.34 -4.37
CA TRP A 175 -16.27 -35.85 -5.73
C TRP A 175 -16.91 -34.47 -5.97
N ASN A 176 -18.23 -34.39 -5.79
CA ASN A 176 -19.01 -33.17 -5.99
C ASN A 176 -19.05 -32.31 -4.72
N TYR A 177 -19.08 -32.95 -3.55
CA TYR A 177 -19.00 -32.33 -2.23
C TYR A 177 -18.14 -33.20 -1.29
N MET A 178 -17.69 -32.64 -0.17
CA MET A 178 -16.67 -33.19 0.73
C MET A 178 -15.37 -33.56 0.01
N ARG A 179 -14.93 -32.73 -0.94
CA ARG A 179 -13.74 -33.03 -1.80
C ARG A 179 -12.43 -32.53 -1.21
N PHE A 180 -12.47 -31.43 -0.46
CA PHE A 180 -11.28 -30.82 0.13
C PHE A 180 -10.42 -31.78 1.01
N PRO A 181 -10.95 -32.79 1.73
CA PRO A 181 -10.10 -33.73 2.48
C PRO A 181 -9.16 -34.52 1.57
N ARG A 182 -9.63 -34.90 0.36
CA ARG A 182 -8.82 -35.60 -0.65
C ARG A 182 -7.74 -34.71 -1.24
N PHE A 183 -8.06 -33.44 -1.49
CA PHE A 183 -7.08 -32.46 -1.96
C PHE A 183 -5.92 -32.32 -0.96
N PHE A 184 -6.22 -32.16 0.33
CA PHE A 184 -5.18 -32.12 1.36
C PHE A 184 -4.46 -33.45 1.57
N GLN A 185 -5.14 -34.59 1.37
CA GLN A 185 -4.47 -35.88 1.44
C GLN A 185 -3.41 -36.01 0.34
N ALA A 186 -3.75 -35.65 -0.90
CA ALA A 186 -2.79 -35.67 -2.01
C ALA A 186 -1.57 -34.76 -1.77
N LEU A 187 -1.79 -33.59 -1.15
CA LEU A 187 -0.69 -32.71 -0.71
C LEU A 187 0.19 -33.35 0.38
N ARG A 188 -0.42 -33.97 1.39
CA ARG A 188 0.31 -34.68 2.45
C ARG A 188 1.12 -35.85 1.91
N ASP A 189 0.57 -36.61 0.99
CA ASP A 189 1.25 -37.73 0.33
C ASP A 189 2.48 -37.24 -0.47
N ALA A 190 2.45 -35.98 -0.93
CA ALA A 190 3.56 -35.30 -1.58
C ALA A 190 4.47 -34.49 -0.63
N GLY A 191 4.30 -34.61 0.70
CA GLY A 191 5.14 -33.96 1.71
C GLY A 191 4.78 -32.51 2.04
N VAL A 192 3.59 -32.04 1.68
CA VAL A 192 3.06 -30.71 2.03
C VAL A 192 2.07 -30.88 3.18
N THR A 193 2.44 -30.42 4.37
CA THR A 193 1.68 -30.62 5.61
C THR A 193 0.88 -29.40 6.05
N GLU A 194 1.12 -28.25 5.44
CA GLU A 194 0.43 -27.01 5.74
C GLU A 194 -1.07 -27.10 5.37
N GLN A 195 -1.92 -26.60 6.25
CA GLN A 195 -3.36 -26.64 6.09
C GLN A 195 -3.98 -25.26 6.38
N PRO A 196 -4.18 -24.42 5.35
CA PRO A 196 -4.97 -23.20 5.49
C PRO A 196 -6.43 -23.50 5.85
N ALA A 197 -7.12 -22.47 6.32
CA ALA A 197 -8.57 -22.52 6.48
C ALA A 197 -9.27 -22.77 5.14
N VAL A 198 -10.42 -23.43 5.19
CA VAL A 198 -11.28 -23.70 4.03
C VAL A 198 -12.56 -22.90 4.15
N SER A 199 -12.94 -22.27 3.05
CA SER A 199 -14.26 -21.69 2.87
C SER A 199 -14.96 -22.41 1.73
N ILE A 200 -16.16 -22.93 1.99
CA ILE A 200 -17.03 -23.41 0.92
C ILE A 200 -17.69 -22.17 0.32
N THR A 201 -17.15 -21.69 -0.81
CA THR A 201 -17.56 -20.42 -1.39
C THR A 201 -18.93 -20.46 -2.02
N GLU A 202 -19.39 -21.64 -2.42
CA GLU A 202 -20.76 -21.91 -2.85
C GLU A 202 -21.16 -23.35 -2.50
N CYS A 203 -22.38 -23.55 -2.00
CA CYS A 203 -22.93 -24.89 -1.79
C CYS A 203 -24.46 -24.95 -1.96
N GLY A 204 -24.97 -26.15 -2.22
CA GLY A 204 -26.40 -26.39 -2.37
C GLY A 204 -26.73 -27.47 -3.39
N ILE A 205 -27.96 -27.42 -3.90
CA ILE A 205 -28.38 -28.28 -5.00
C ILE A 205 -28.10 -27.57 -6.33
N ASP A 206 -27.29 -28.20 -7.17
CA ASP A 206 -27.04 -27.80 -8.56
C ASP A 206 -26.98 -29.05 -9.42
N GLY A 207 -27.87 -29.17 -10.39
CA GLY A 207 -27.91 -30.32 -11.28
C GLY A 207 -26.84 -30.30 -12.37
N GLY A 208 -26.04 -29.23 -12.49
CA GLY A 208 -24.82 -29.21 -13.29
C GLY A 208 -23.90 -30.39 -12.98
N VAL A 209 -23.88 -30.85 -11.72
CA VAL A 209 -23.10 -32.02 -11.28
C VAL A 209 -23.56 -33.36 -11.87
N VAL A 210 -24.74 -33.39 -12.49
CA VAL A 210 -25.30 -34.54 -13.22
C VAL A 210 -25.72 -34.18 -14.65
N GLY A 211 -25.28 -33.03 -15.17
CA GLY A 211 -25.65 -32.57 -16.53
C GLY A 211 -27.13 -32.17 -16.69
N THR A 212 -27.83 -31.85 -15.60
CA THR A 212 -29.24 -31.40 -15.61
C THR A 212 -29.31 -29.97 -15.06
N PRO A 213 -29.52 -28.93 -15.87
CA PRO A 213 -29.47 -27.56 -15.37
C PRO A 213 -30.57 -27.29 -14.33
N GLY A 214 -30.19 -26.74 -13.18
CA GLY A 214 -31.12 -26.13 -12.23
C GLY A 214 -30.83 -26.41 -10.76
N GLY A 215 -31.49 -25.63 -9.90
CA GLY A 215 -31.36 -25.71 -8.44
C GLY A 215 -32.40 -26.60 -7.76
N TRP A 216 -32.47 -26.48 -6.43
CA TRP A 216 -33.33 -27.30 -5.56
C TRP A 216 -34.82 -27.32 -5.95
N ARG A 217 -35.37 -26.20 -6.46
CA ARG A 217 -36.77 -26.16 -6.92
C ARG A 217 -36.96 -26.98 -8.19
N ALA A 218 -36.01 -26.93 -9.12
CA ALA A 218 -36.06 -27.72 -10.35
C ALA A 218 -35.85 -29.22 -10.08
N ALA A 219 -35.11 -29.55 -9.02
CA ALA A 219 -35.00 -30.92 -8.50
C ALA A 219 -36.29 -31.41 -7.81
N GLY A 220 -37.32 -30.57 -7.64
CA GLY A 220 -38.57 -30.92 -6.98
C GLY A 220 -38.44 -31.13 -5.47
N ILE A 221 -37.39 -30.55 -4.84
CA ILE A 221 -37.14 -30.68 -3.41
C ILE A 221 -37.97 -29.64 -2.64
N SER A 222 -38.59 -30.03 -1.53
CA SER A 222 -39.33 -29.09 -0.68
C SER A 222 -38.38 -28.20 0.13
N GLU A 223 -38.84 -27.03 0.61
CA GLU A 223 -38.01 -26.16 1.47
C GLU A 223 -37.53 -26.88 2.74
N ALA A 224 -38.40 -27.67 3.36
CA ALA A 224 -38.07 -28.44 4.56
C ALA A 224 -37.01 -29.50 4.28
N ASP A 225 -37.16 -30.22 3.18
CA ASP A 225 -36.21 -31.23 2.75
C ASP A 225 -34.87 -30.60 2.37
N TYR A 226 -34.85 -29.45 1.70
CA TYR A 226 -33.61 -28.76 1.35
C TYR A 226 -32.89 -28.22 2.58
N ALA A 227 -33.61 -27.62 3.54
CA ALA A 227 -33.04 -27.17 4.80
C ALA A 227 -32.46 -28.34 5.63
N ALA A 228 -33.11 -29.51 5.61
CA ALA A 228 -32.59 -30.73 6.24
C ALA A 228 -31.28 -31.23 5.57
N ASP A 229 -31.18 -31.13 4.24
CA ASP A 229 -29.96 -31.48 3.52
C ASP A 229 -28.82 -30.51 3.84
N LEU A 230 -29.11 -29.21 3.89
CA LEU A 230 -28.15 -28.19 4.30
C LEU A 230 -27.65 -28.45 5.73
N ASN A 231 -28.54 -28.74 6.67
CA ASN A 231 -28.15 -29.10 8.04
C ASN A 231 -27.26 -30.34 8.09
N THR A 232 -27.59 -31.35 7.29
CA THR A 232 -26.75 -32.54 7.16
C THR A 232 -25.37 -32.19 6.61
N TYR A 233 -25.31 -31.33 5.60
CA TYR A 233 -24.05 -30.85 5.02
C TYR A 233 -23.19 -30.10 6.05
N ARG A 234 -23.79 -29.19 6.84
CA ARG A 234 -23.11 -28.52 7.95
C ARG A 234 -22.48 -29.52 8.92
N ASP A 235 -23.21 -30.59 9.27
CA ASP A 235 -22.70 -31.61 10.19
C ASP A 235 -21.54 -32.41 9.60
N LEU A 236 -21.53 -32.64 8.28
CA LEU A 236 -20.38 -33.20 7.57
C LEU A 236 -19.17 -32.25 7.64
N LEU A 237 -19.38 -30.96 7.31
CA LEU A 237 -18.33 -29.94 7.43
C LEU A 237 -17.80 -29.80 8.86
N GLY A 238 -18.67 -29.97 9.87
CA GLY A 238 -18.32 -29.93 11.29
C GLY A 238 -17.30 -30.97 11.74
N GLN A 239 -17.08 -32.01 10.94
CA GLN A 239 -16.03 -33.02 11.17
C GLN A 239 -14.63 -32.50 10.80
N HIS A 240 -14.54 -31.34 10.15
CA HIS A 240 -13.31 -30.72 9.67
C HIS A 240 -13.11 -29.34 10.31
N SER A 241 -12.29 -29.28 11.37
CA SER A 241 -12.08 -28.07 12.16
C SER A 241 -11.48 -26.88 11.40
N TYR A 242 -10.85 -27.13 10.26
CA TYR A 242 -10.25 -26.10 9.39
C TYR A 242 -11.26 -25.50 8.40
N VAL A 243 -12.51 -25.98 8.35
CA VAL A 243 -13.58 -25.33 7.59
C VAL A 243 -14.16 -24.19 8.42
N THR A 244 -14.07 -22.95 7.93
CA THR A 244 -14.45 -21.74 8.67
C THR A 244 -15.79 -21.17 8.24
N SER A 245 -16.19 -21.39 6.99
CA SER A 245 -17.40 -20.79 6.40
C SER A 245 -17.93 -21.65 5.27
N ALA A 246 -19.24 -21.61 5.06
CA ALA A 246 -19.90 -22.21 3.91
C ALA A 246 -21.09 -21.36 3.47
N PHE A 247 -21.16 -20.99 2.19
CA PHE A 247 -22.17 -20.06 1.67
C PHE A 247 -23.18 -20.76 0.76
N ILE A 248 -24.46 -20.70 1.13
CA ILE A 248 -25.55 -21.29 0.35
C ILE A 248 -25.79 -20.44 -0.91
N PHE A 249 -25.73 -21.08 -2.07
CA PHE A 249 -26.08 -20.49 -3.36
C PHE A 249 -27.58 -20.69 -3.63
N CYS A 250 -28.39 -19.64 -3.79
CA CYS A 250 -28.09 -18.21 -3.61
C CYS A 250 -29.30 -17.46 -3.04
N ALA A 251 -29.10 -16.24 -2.57
CA ALA A 251 -30.18 -15.35 -2.12
C ALA A 251 -30.27 -14.09 -3.00
N GLY A 252 -31.49 -13.76 -3.41
CA GLY A 252 -31.80 -12.60 -4.23
C GLY A 252 -31.55 -12.83 -5.72
N SER A 253 -31.93 -13.99 -6.25
CA SER A 253 -31.80 -14.43 -7.65
C SER A 253 -31.69 -13.34 -8.75
N PHE A 254 -30.92 -13.64 -9.80
CA PHE A 254 -30.84 -12.86 -11.04
C PHE A 254 -32.09 -12.95 -11.95
N GLY A 255 -33.16 -13.60 -11.52
CA GLY A 255 -34.31 -13.95 -12.35
C GLY A 255 -34.15 -15.31 -13.04
N PRO A 256 -35.11 -15.75 -13.88
CA PRO A 256 -35.04 -17.04 -14.55
C PRO A 256 -33.78 -17.19 -15.42
N PRO A 257 -33.10 -18.36 -15.43
CA PRO A 257 -33.48 -19.59 -14.74
C PRO A 257 -33.04 -19.66 -13.27
N TRP A 258 -32.26 -18.70 -12.77
CA TRP A 258 -31.61 -18.71 -11.44
C TRP A 258 -32.59 -18.72 -10.25
N ASP A 259 -33.85 -18.37 -10.48
CA ASP A 259 -34.91 -18.41 -9.47
C ASP A 259 -35.10 -19.79 -8.85
N ASN A 260 -34.68 -20.86 -9.52
CA ASN A 260 -34.76 -22.21 -8.97
C ASN A 260 -33.67 -22.53 -7.92
N PHE A 261 -32.67 -21.66 -7.74
CA PHE A 261 -31.66 -21.74 -6.67
C PHE A 261 -32.02 -20.90 -5.44
N ASP A 262 -32.88 -19.88 -5.60
CA ASP A 262 -33.10 -18.82 -4.61
C ASP A 262 -33.56 -19.35 -3.24
N ILE A 263 -32.83 -19.07 -2.16
CA ILE A 263 -33.24 -19.51 -0.82
C ILE A 263 -34.22 -18.53 -0.17
N THR A 264 -35.24 -19.07 0.49
CA THR A 264 -36.28 -18.28 1.14
C THR A 264 -35.87 -17.85 2.56
N PRO A 265 -36.50 -16.82 3.13
CA PRO A 265 -36.37 -16.49 4.54
C PRO A 265 -36.64 -17.69 5.48
N THR A 266 -37.52 -18.61 5.08
CA THR A 266 -37.81 -19.84 5.82
C THR A 266 -36.59 -20.78 5.86
N ILE A 267 -35.92 -20.99 4.72
CA ILE A 267 -34.69 -21.78 4.66
C ILE A 267 -33.60 -21.11 5.50
N MET A 268 -33.41 -19.79 5.36
CA MET A 268 -32.43 -19.02 6.15
C MET A 268 -32.67 -19.16 7.65
N SER A 269 -33.92 -19.02 8.10
CA SER A 269 -34.30 -19.17 9.51
C SER A 269 -34.05 -20.58 10.03
N THR A 270 -34.38 -21.60 9.23
CA THR A 270 -34.16 -23.02 9.61
C THR A 270 -32.68 -23.35 9.74
N VAL A 271 -31.87 -22.87 8.80
CA VAL A 271 -30.40 -23.02 8.84
C VAL A 271 -29.81 -22.28 10.03
N ALA A 272 -30.21 -21.03 10.26
CA ALA A 272 -29.74 -20.23 11.41
C ALA A 272 -30.10 -20.87 12.75
N ALA A 273 -31.31 -21.42 12.89
CA ALA A 273 -31.75 -22.11 14.10
C ALA A 273 -30.88 -23.33 14.42
N SER A 274 -30.33 -23.96 13.37
CA SER A 274 -29.54 -25.18 13.46
C SER A 274 -28.03 -24.92 13.53
N ASN A 275 -27.57 -23.74 13.08
CA ASN A 275 -26.19 -23.29 13.31
C ASN A 275 -25.91 -23.25 14.82
N PRO A 276 -24.70 -23.63 15.24
CA PRO A 276 -24.32 -23.40 16.62
C PRO A 276 -24.50 -21.90 16.90
N PRO A 277 -25.07 -21.51 18.06
CA PRO A 277 -24.91 -20.14 18.51
C PRO A 277 -23.42 -19.84 18.41
N GLU A 278 -23.09 -18.65 17.91
CA GLU A 278 -21.70 -18.20 17.86
C GLU A 278 -21.04 -18.62 19.18
N PRO A 279 -19.89 -19.32 19.18
CA PRO A 279 -19.19 -19.56 20.41
C PRO A 279 -19.15 -18.23 21.14
N VAL A 280 -19.70 -18.18 22.36
CA VAL A 280 -19.40 -17.07 23.26
C VAL A 280 -17.94 -17.27 23.69
N THR A 281 -17.02 -17.20 22.74
CA THR A 281 -15.83 -16.43 22.98
C THR A 281 -16.35 -15.09 23.48
N PRO A 282 -15.92 -14.60 24.66
CA PRO A 282 -16.03 -13.18 24.92
C PRO A 282 -15.55 -12.48 23.64
N PRO A 283 -16.09 -11.31 23.26
CA PRO A 283 -15.43 -10.55 22.20
C PRO A 283 -13.95 -10.61 22.54
N PRO A 284 -13.05 -11.02 21.61
CA PRO A 284 -11.63 -11.04 21.92
C PRO A 284 -11.40 -9.71 22.64
N PRO A 285 -10.83 -9.70 23.87
CA PRO A 285 -10.76 -8.46 24.63
C PRO A 285 -10.27 -7.44 23.62
N PRO A 286 -11.07 -6.39 23.32
CA PRO A 286 -10.89 -5.56 22.12
C PRO A 286 -9.40 -5.34 22.06
N PRO A 287 -8.71 -5.84 21.00
CA PRO A 287 -7.35 -6.35 21.11
C PRO A 287 -6.66 -5.47 22.13
N SER A 288 -6.08 -6.01 23.21
CA SER A 288 -5.20 -5.13 23.98
C SER A 288 -3.94 -4.84 23.14
N GLN A 289 -4.10 -4.43 21.89
CA GLN A 289 -3.72 -3.09 21.57
C GLN A 289 -4.57 -2.18 22.49
N THR A 290 -4.26 -2.05 23.79
CA THR A 290 -3.41 -0.91 24.17
C THR A 290 -2.72 -0.43 22.92
N VAL A 291 -3.48 0.35 22.13
CA VAL A 291 -2.93 1.22 21.14
C VAL A 291 -1.95 1.99 21.98
N ILE A 292 -0.68 1.60 21.89
CA ILE A 292 0.35 2.24 22.67
C ILE A 292 0.38 3.63 22.06
N LYS A 293 -0.24 4.56 22.79
CA LYS A 293 -0.25 5.94 22.36
C LYS A 293 1.14 6.44 22.61
N GLU A 294 1.86 6.64 21.52
CA GLU A 294 3.20 7.18 21.60
C GLU A 294 3.15 8.55 22.28
N PRO A 295 4.18 8.91 23.05
CA PRO A 295 4.26 10.25 23.60
C PRO A 295 4.25 11.26 22.44
N PRO A 296 3.74 12.48 22.68
CA PRO A 296 3.75 13.52 21.67
C PRO A 296 5.15 13.72 21.08
N ILE A 297 5.23 13.83 19.76
CA ILE A 297 6.48 14.02 19.04
C ILE A 297 7.11 15.33 19.53
N VAL A 298 8.35 15.25 19.97
CA VAL A 298 9.15 16.44 20.28
C VAL A 298 9.79 16.92 18.99
N ILE A 299 9.29 18.05 18.46
CA ILE A 299 9.84 18.68 17.26
C ILE A 299 10.76 19.84 17.59
N GLU A 300 11.73 20.12 16.72
CA GLU A 300 12.57 21.32 16.81
C GLU A 300 11.77 22.60 16.50
N GLY A 301 10.94 22.57 15.47
CA GLY A 301 9.99 23.65 15.14
C GLY A 301 10.61 24.97 14.68
N ARG A 302 11.92 25.02 14.40
CA ARG A 302 12.62 26.21 13.89
C ARG A 302 12.58 26.23 12.36
N VAL A 303 12.37 27.40 11.78
CA VAL A 303 12.56 27.66 10.35
C VAL A 303 13.92 28.29 10.11
N LEU A 304 14.66 27.78 9.13
CA LEU A 304 15.99 28.24 8.77
C LEU A 304 16.06 28.61 7.29
N THR A 305 16.82 29.64 6.96
CA THR A 305 17.30 29.86 5.61
C THR A 305 18.40 28.85 5.26
N PRO A 306 18.73 28.62 3.97
CA PRO A 306 19.85 27.78 3.58
C PRO A 306 21.18 28.09 4.30
N ALA A 307 21.50 29.38 4.49
CA ALA A 307 22.72 29.81 5.18
C ALA A 307 22.69 29.53 6.69
N GLN A 308 21.51 29.64 7.32
CA GLN A 308 21.32 29.23 8.72
C GLN A 308 21.40 27.71 8.88
N PHE A 309 20.79 26.96 7.95
CA PHE A 309 20.85 25.50 7.93
C PHE A 309 22.28 24.97 7.75
N ALA A 310 23.06 25.58 6.85
CA ALA A 310 24.48 25.26 6.69
C ALA A 310 25.29 25.45 7.99
N ARG A 311 25.03 26.53 8.73
CA ARG A 311 25.64 26.77 10.05
C ARG A 311 25.19 25.74 11.08
N TYR A 312 23.90 25.42 11.09
CA TYR A 312 23.34 24.42 11.98
C TYR A 312 24.01 23.05 11.77
N LEU A 313 24.11 22.58 10.52
CA LEU A 313 24.77 21.32 10.17
C LEU A 313 26.24 21.25 10.63
N ARG A 314 26.96 22.38 10.59
CA ARG A 314 28.35 22.44 11.09
C ARG A 314 28.44 22.32 12.61
N SER A 315 27.43 22.77 13.34
CA SER A 315 27.40 22.61 14.81
C SER A 315 27.02 21.21 15.28
N LEU A 316 26.47 20.37 14.40
CA LEU A 316 26.05 19.02 14.76
C LEU A 316 27.23 18.06 14.86
N THR A 317 27.19 17.23 15.90
CA THR A 317 28.06 16.06 16.07
C THR A 317 27.19 14.82 16.10
N TRP A 318 27.50 13.84 15.25
CA TRP A 318 26.81 12.56 15.23
C TRP A 318 27.66 11.50 15.93
N ALA A 319 27.04 10.70 16.79
CA ALA A 319 27.67 9.48 17.30
C ALA A 319 27.96 8.48 16.17
N LYS A 320 27.01 8.36 15.24
CA LYS A 320 27.15 7.65 13.96
C LYS A 320 26.50 8.49 12.86
N ALA A 321 27.27 8.83 11.83
CA ALA A 321 26.76 9.64 10.73
C ALA A 321 25.70 8.87 9.92
N PRO A 322 24.57 9.50 9.55
CA PRO A 322 23.61 8.93 8.62
C PRO A 322 24.25 8.55 7.28
N THR A 323 23.81 7.44 6.69
CA THR A 323 24.40 6.87 5.47
C THR A 323 23.55 7.07 4.23
N ALA A 324 22.32 7.57 4.37
CA ALA A 324 21.43 7.83 3.24
C ALA A 324 20.52 9.04 3.51
N ILE A 325 20.05 9.64 2.43
CA ILE A 325 19.05 10.71 2.43
C ILE A 325 17.88 10.26 1.57
N TYR A 326 16.67 10.38 2.11
CA TYR A 326 15.44 10.11 1.40
C TYR A 326 14.70 11.41 1.09
N LEU A 327 14.30 11.58 -0.16
CA LEU A 327 13.46 12.67 -0.60
C LEU A 327 11.99 12.24 -0.64
N HIS A 328 11.16 13.08 -0.03
CA HIS A 328 9.72 12.94 0.06
C HIS A 328 9.02 14.20 -0.47
N HIS A 329 7.71 14.09 -0.70
CA HIS A 329 6.82 15.24 -0.76
C HIS A 329 5.77 15.13 0.35
N SER A 330 5.14 16.23 0.74
CA SER A 330 4.07 16.19 1.74
C SER A 330 2.76 15.65 1.17
N TYR A 331 2.55 15.77 -0.16
CA TYR A 331 1.25 15.70 -0.82
C TYR A 331 0.31 16.82 -0.36
N GLU A 332 -0.02 16.84 0.93
CA GLU A 332 -0.63 17.96 1.65
C GLU A 332 0.16 18.23 2.95
N PRO A 333 0.34 19.49 3.37
CA PRO A 333 -0.09 20.73 2.71
C PRO A 333 0.63 20.97 1.39
N SER A 334 -0.07 21.60 0.45
CA SER A 334 0.50 22.20 -0.75
C SER A 334 1.33 23.46 -0.44
N ALA A 335 2.20 23.86 -1.36
CA ALA A 335 2.92 25.13 -1.23
C ALA A 335 1.99 26.34 -1.09
N ALA A 336 0.79 26.31 -1.70
CA ALA A 336 -0.16 27.42 -1.67
C ALA A 336 -0.93 27.53 -0.33
N ASN A 337 -1.17 26.40 0.33
CA ASN A 337 -1.89 26.35 1.60
C ASN A 337 -0.97 26.22 2.82
N TRP A 338 0.36 26.26 2.62
CA TRP A 338 1.33 26.35 3.71
C TRP A 338 1.11 27.65 4.52
N ARG A 339 1.12 27.51 5.84
CA ARG A 339 0.91 28.56 6.85
C ARG A 339 2.02 28.53 7.91
N GLY A 340 3.24 28.20 7.50
CA GLY A 340 4.41 28.21 8.38
C GLY A 340 4.25 27.25 9.56
N LYS A 341 4.41 27.79 10.77
CA LYS A 341 4.34 27.04 12.02
C LYS A 341 3.02 26.27 12.16
N ASP A 342 1.90 26.84 11.76
CA ASP A 342 0.58 26.20 11.91
C ASP A 342 0.49 24.93 11.06
N SER A 343 0.99 24.97 9.82
CA SER A 343 1.07 23.79 8.97
C SER A 343 2.01 22.73 9.52
N LEU A 344 3.15 23.13 10.09
CA LEU A 344 4.08 22.20 10.71
C LEU A 344 3.47 21.48 11.92
N TYR A 345 2.74 22.22 12.77
CA TYR A 345 2.05 21.65 13.93
C TYR A 345 0.82 20.83 13.54
N ALA A 346 0.15 21.16 12.43
CA ALA A 346 -0.91 20.32 11.87
C ALA A 346 -0.34 19.00 11.34
N LEU A 347 0.81 19.02 10.66
CA LEU A 347 1.53 17.80 10.25
C LEU A 347 1.96 16.96 11.46
N LYS A 348 2.47 17.62 12.51
CA LYS A 348 2.76 16.96 13.79
C LYS A 348 1.53 16.27 14.36
N ALA A 349 0.42 16.98 14.48
CA ALA A 349 -0.83 16.44 15.00
C ALA A 349 -1.32 15.26 14.14
N TYR A 350 -1.20 15.35 12.82
CA TYR A 350 -1.51 14.25 11.90
C TYR A 350 -0.60 13.02 12.13
N TYR A 351 0.72 13.19 12.22
CA TYR A 351 1.63 12.07 12.50
C TYR A 351 1.37 11.42 13.86
N GLU A 352 0.90 12.20 14.84
CA GLU A 352 0.49 11.71 16.17
C GLU A 352 -0.83 10.92 16.16
N THR A 353 -1.58 10.90 15.04
CA THR A 353 -2.76 10.04 14.87
C THR A 353 -2.52 8.84 13.97
N ILE A 354 -1.37 8.75 13.29
CA ILE A 354 -1.09 7.62 12.40
C ILE A 354 -0.95 6.34 13.23
N ARG A 355 -1.71 5.32 12.85
CA ARG A 355 -1.60 3.98 13.42
C ARG A 355 -0.61 3.13 12.62
N TRP A 356 0.24 2.42 13.33
CA TRP A 356 1.20 1.49 12.76
C TRP A 356 1.32 0.25 13.65
N VAL A 357 1.75 -0.86 13.07
CA VAL A 357 1.90 -2.15 13.77
C VAL A 357 3.38 -2.48 13.84
N ASP A 358 3.89 -2.81 15.02
CA ASP A 358 5.27 -3.24 15.20
C ASP A 358 5.50 -4.69 14.75
N GLU A 359 6.77 -5.13 14.76
CA GLU A 359 7.18 -6.48 14.34
C GLU A 359 6.56 -7.58 15.22
N GLN A 360 6.09 -7.24 16.42
CA GLN A 360 5.45 -8.14 17.38
C GLN A 360 3.92 -8.15 17.22
N GLY A 361 3.36 -7.37 16.28
CA GLY A 361 1.92 -7.31 16.01
C GLY A 361 1.15 -6.34 16.92
N VAL A 362 1.83 -5.50 17.71
CA VAL A 362 1.20 -4.48 18.57
C VAL A 362 0.91 -3.23 17.74
N THR A 363 -0.31 -2.72 17.81
CA THR A 363 -0.65 -1.42 17.21
C THR A 363 -0.25 -0.30 18.14
N HIS A 364 0.39 0.71 17.54
CA HIS A 364 0.74 1.98 18.14
C HIS A 364 -0.08 3.08 17.46
N GLU A 365 -0.38 4.15 18.17
CA GLU A 365 -0.96 5.38 17.60
C GLU A 365 -0.03 6.54 17.89
N GLY A 366 0.27 7.26 16.82
CA GLY A 366 1.29 8.29 16.79
C GLY A 366 2.63 7.71 16.38
N TRP A 367 3.31 8.41 15.48
CA TRP A 367 4.71 8.13 15.24
C TRP A 367 5.55 8.65 16.41
N LYS A 368 6.66 7.97 16.69
CA LYS A 368 7.65 8.41 17.70
C LYS A 368 8.43 9.65 17.26
N SER A 369 8.48 9.88 15.95
CA SER A 369 9.17 11.00 15.31
C SER A 369 8.55 11.24 13.93
N GLY A 370 9.02 12.23 13.19
CA GLY A 370 8.64 12.41 11.78
C GLY A 370 9.86 12.46 10.87
N PRO A 371 9.70 12.91 9.61
CA PRO A 371 10.81 13.33 8.78
C PRO A 371 11.65 14.40 9.48
N HIS A 372 12.89 14.61 9.03
CA HIS A 372 13.79 15.52 9.72
C HIS A 372 13.52 16.98 9.37
N LEU A 373 13.14 17.26 8.13
CA LEU A 373 12.89 18.63 7.69
C LEU A 373 11.88 18.73 6.55
N PHE A 374 11.20 19.88 6.52
CA PHE A 374 10.25 20.29 5.50
C PHE A 374 10.77 21.52 4.77
N CYS A 375 11.04 21.37 3.49
CA CYS A 375 11.41 22.44 2.57
C CYS A 375 10.13 23.12 2.08
N ALA A 376 9.84 24.29 2.65
CA ALA A 376 8.60 25.02 2.45
C ALA A 376 8.84 26.35 1.73
N PRO A 377 7.77 27.07 1.31
CA PRO A 377 7.92 28.37 0.65
C PRO A 377 8.62 29.45 1.50
N ASP A 378 8.54 29.35 2.82
CA ASP A 378 9.09 30.33 3.77
C ASP A 378 10.42 29.90 4.41
N GLY A 379 10.92 28.70 4.11
CA GLY A 379 12.22 28.22 4.57
C GLY A 379 12.32 26.72 4.78
N ILE A 380 13.38 26.31 5.48
CA ILE A 380 13.66 24.92 5.85
C ILE A 380 13.22 24.72 7.30
N TRP A 381 12.10 24.05 7.50
CA TRP A 381 11.56 23.76 8.82
C TRP A 381 12.18 22.49 9.39
N LEU A 382 12.79 22.59 10.57
CA LEU A 382 13.31 21.46 11.31
C LEU A 382 12.17 20.79 12.09
N PHE A 383 12.04 19.47 11.94
CA PHE A 383 11.02 18.68 12.60
C PHE A 383 11.68 17.69 13.57
N THR A 384 12.15 16.53 13.11
CA THR A 384 12.96 15.61 13.93
C THR A 384 14.42 16.08 13.97
N LYS A 385 15.07 15.99 15.14
CA LYS A 385 16.49 16.32 15.28
C LYS A 385 17.33 15.50 14.31
N LEU A 386 18.19 16.16 13.54
CA LEU A 386 19.07 15.50 12.55
C LEU A 386 20.08 14.51 13.16
N THR A 387 20.32 14.55 14.47
CA THR A 387 21.21 13.63 15.19
C THR A 387 20.48 12.42 15.81
N SER A 388 19.20 12.25 15.50
CA SER A 388 18.34 11.15 15.96
C SER A 388 17.69 10.49 14.74
N ASP A 389 17.22 9.25 14.90
CA ASP A 389 16.46 8.58 13.83
C ASP A 389 15.08 9.22 13.66
N GLY A 390 14.62 9.31 12.40
CA GLY A 390 13.31 9.82 12.03
C GLY A 390 12.30 8.72 11.70
N THR A 391 11.10 9.12 11.31
CA THR A 391 10.07 8.21 10.77
C THR A 391 9.60 8.77 9.43
N HIS A 392 9.95 8.09 8.35
CA HIS A 392 9.68 8.53 6.99
C HIS A 392 9.70 7.41 5.93
N VAL A 393 10.44 6.30 6.14
CA VAL A 393 10.42 5.10 5.27
C VAL A 393 10.47 3.83 6.13
N ALA A 394 9.44 3.00 6.07
CA ALA A 394 9.38 1.68 6.68
C ALA A 394 10.61 0.84 6.30
N GLY A 395 11.27 0.25 7.29
CA GLY A 395 12.49 -0.53 7.09
C GLY A 395 13.78 0.28 6.83
N HIS A 396 13.69 1.60 6.63
CA HIS A 396 14.84 2.46 6.28
C HIS A 396 14.99 3.72 7.14
N ASN A 397 14.25 3.81 8.25
CA ASN A 397 14.29 4.96 9.17
C ASN A 397 15.63 5.13 9.90
N VAL A 398 16.28 4.04 10.29
CA VAL A 398 17.49 4.06 11.14
C VAL A 398 18.71 4.51 10.34
N GLY A 399 19.42 5.52 10.82
CA GLY A 399 20.66 6.02 10.20
C GLY A 399 20.44 6.69 8.84
N THR A 400 19.23 7.20 8.57
CA THR A 400 18.94 7.92 7.32
C THR A 400 18.21 9.24 7.61
N ILE A 401 18.26 10.18 6.66
CA ILE A 401 17.64 11.50 6.77
C ILE A 401 16.48 11.64 5.79
N GLY A 402 15.24 11.69 6.28
CA GLY A 402 14.07 12.11 5.50
C GLY A 402 13.96 13.63 5.31
N VAL A 403 13.96 14.07 4.05
CA VAL A 403 13.75 15.45 3.59
C VAL A 403 12.42 15.53 2.84
N VAL A 404 11.53 16.44 3.23
CA VAL A 404 10.19 16.57 2.62
C VAL A 404 10.07 17.88 1.85
N MET A 405 9.62 17.83 0.60
CA MET A 405 9.20 19.00 -0.17
C MET A 405 7.73 19.30 0.10
N VAL A 406 7.38 20.52 0.50
CA VAL A 406 5.98 20.91 0.76
C VAL A 406 5.22 21.09 -0.56
N GLY A 407 4.42 20.09 -0.93
CA GLY A 407 3.64 20.09 -2.16
C GLY A 407 3.23 18.69 -2.65
N ASN A 408 2.42 18.66 -3.70
CA ASN A 408 2.14 17.48 -4.51
C ASN A 408 2.78 17.67 -5.89
N TYR A 409 3.69 16.77 -6.23
CA TYR A 409 4.50 16.83 -7.46
C TYR A 409 4.25 15.66 -8.41
N ASN A 410 3.05 15.07 -8.34
CA ASN A 410 2.64 14.02 -9.27
C ASN A 410 2.45 14.52 -10.69
N SER A 411 2.02 15.77 -10.87
CA SER A 411 1.72 16.32 -12.20
C SER A 411 2.68 17.43 -12.66
N ALA A 412 3.39 18.07 -11.74
CA ALA A 412 4.39 19.11 -12.05
C ALA A 412 5.53 19.09 -11.02
N PRO A 413 6.77 19.43 -11.40
CA PRO A 413 7.90 19.50 -10.47
C PRO A 413 7.76 20.69 -9.51
N PRO A 414 8.45 20.66 -8.35
CA PRO A 414 8.54 21.84 -7.49
C PRO A 414 9.23 23.00 -8.21
N ALA A 415 8.86 24.21 -7.84
CA ALA A 415 9.44 25.44 -8.34
C ALA A 415 9.59 26.48 -7.22
N GLY A 416 10.30 27.58 -7.52
CA GLY A 416 10.49 28.70 -6.61
C GLY A 416 11.14 28.27 -5.29
N ALA A 417 10.72 28.91 -4.20
CA ALA A 417 11.34 28.75 -2.88
C ALA A 417 11.34 27.30 -2.35
N VAL A 418 10.32 26.50 -2.65
CA VAL A 418 10.31 25.08 -2.23
C VAL A 418 11.44 24.30 -2.91
N LEU A 419 11.62 24.50 -4.22
CA LEU A 419 12.71 23.86 -4.95
C LEU A 419 14.08 24.35 -4.44
N GLU A 420 14.25 25.66 -4.27
CA GLU A 420 15.50 26.26 -3.80
C GLU A 420 15.90 25.74 -2.41
N ASN A 421 14.96 25.72 -1.46
CA ASN A 421 15.18 25.21 -0.12
C ASN A 421 15.47 23.70 -0.12
N THR A 422 14.83 22.94 -1.00
CA THR A 422 15.07 21.50 -1.15
C THR A 422 16.47 21.22 -1.69
N VAL A 423 16.83 21.82 -2.82
CA VAL A 423 18.14 21.65 -3.47
C VAL A 423 19.25 22.06 -2.51
N ALA A 424 19.09 23.18 -1.81
CA ALA A 424 20.06 23.63 -0.82
C ALA A 424 20.19 22.63 0.34
N SER A 425 19.07 22.17 0.91
CA SER A 425 19.08 21.22 2.03
C SER A 425 19.79 19.91 1.66
N LEU A 426 19.45 19.34 0.49
CA LEU A 426 20.03 18.11 -0.01
C LEU A 426 21.53 18.25 -0.27
N ALA A 427 21.96 19.32 -0.94
CA ALA A 427 23.38 19.56 -1.23
C ALA A 427 24.21 19.75 0.05
N LEU A 428 23.69 20.53 1.01
CA LEU A 428 24.36 20.77 2.29
C LEU A 428 24.45 19.50 3.15
N LEU A 429 23.39 18.68 3.17
CA LEU A 429 23.40 17.38 3.83
C LEU A 429 24.38 16.40 3.17
N CYS A 430 24.36 16.30 1.83
CA CYS A 430 25.30 15.46 1.07
C CYS A 430 26.75 15.82 1.43
N ASN A 431 27.09 17.10 1.40
CA ASN A 431 28.42 17.57 1.79
C ASN A 431 28.74 17.25 3.26
N ARG A 432 27.80 17.48 4.19
CA ARG A 432 28.05 17.25 5.63
C ARG A 432 28.22 15.77 5.98
N LEU A 433 27.54 14.88 5.26
CA LEU A 433 27.53 13.43 5.44
C LEU A 433 28.51 12.69 4.52
N ASN A 434 29.24 13.42 3.67
CA ASN A 434 30.12 12.86 2.65
C ASN A 434 29.40 11.86 1.71
N LEU A 435 28.20 12.24 1.26
CA LEU A 435 27.39 11.48 0.31
C LEU A 435 27.40 12.16 -1.06
N ALA A 436 27.36 11.36 -2.12
CA ALA A 436 27.23 11.89 -3.47
C ALA A 436 25.76 12.31 -3.72
N PRO A 437 25.49 13.40 -4.46
CA PRO A 437 24.11 13.76 -4.82
C PRO A 437 23.35 12.64 -5.54
N SER A 438 24.05 11.77 -6.29
CA SER A 438 23.48 10.60 -6.95
C SER A 438 23.00 9.50 -6.01
N SER A 439 23.42 9.51 -4.74
CA SER A 439 22.98 8.52 -3.73
C SER A 439 21.71 8.95 -2.98
N ILE A 440 21.13 10.11 -3.32
CA ILE A 440 19.83 10.52 -2.76
C ILE A 440 18.76 9.55 -3.27
N ARG A 441 18.02 8.97 -2.33
CA ARG A 441 16.97 7.98 -2.60
C ARG A 441 15.63 8.68 -2.68
N MET A 442 14.81 8.30 -3.65
CA MET A 442 13.41 8.70 -3.74
C MET A 442 12.59 7.73 -2.90
N HIS A 443 11.62 8.20 -2.11
CA HIS A 443 10.78 7.33 -1.27
C HIS A 443 10.21 6.12 -2.04
N ARG A 444 9.72 6.32 -3.27
CA ARG A 444 9.22 5.24 -4.15
C ARG A 444 10.20 4.10 -4.48
N GLN A 445 11.50 4.29 -4.26
CA GLN A 445 12.49 3.27 -4.59
C GLN A 445 12.46 2.09 -3.60
N ASP A 446 11.92 2.32 -2.40
CA ASP A 446 11.89 1.32 -1.32
C ASP A 446 10.48 1.08 -0.75
N GLU A 447 9.48 1.85 -1.21
CA GLU A 447 8.08 1.66 -0.87
C GLU A 447 7.17 1.87 -2.09
N GLN A 448 6.03 1.19 -2.12
CA GLN A 448 5.04 1.37 -3.20
C GLN A 448 4.26 2.68 -3.01
N THR A 449 4.87 3.80 -3.41
CA THR A 449 4.32 5.16 -3.29
C THR A 449 4.64 6.01 -4.52
N THR A 450 3.84 7.05 -4.77
CA THR A 450 4.17 8.07 -5.79
C THR A 450 5.14 9.14 -5.28
N CYS A 451 5.46 9.12 -3.98
CA CYS A 451 6.37 10.04 -3.31
C CYS A 451 7.82 9.90 -3.82
N PRO A 452 8.58 10.98 -4.08
CA PRO A 452 8.30 12.40 -3.82
C PRO A 452 7.49 13.15 -4.91
N GLY A 453 6.70 12.44 -5.71
CA GLY A 453 5.85 12.96 -6.79
C GLY A 453 6.35 12.54 -8.16
N ASN A 454 5.52 11.95 -9.02
CA ASN A 454 5.93 11.29 -10.28
C ASN A 454 6.85 12.12 -11.20
N THR A 455 6.83 13.45 -11.12
CA THR A 455 7.71 14.32 -11.91
C THR A 455 9.12 14.50 -11.32
N VAL A 456 9.32 14.13 -10.06
CA VAL A 456 10.60 14.22 -9.36
C VAL A 456 11.33 12.89 -9.46
N THR A 457 12.26 12.83 -10.41
CA THR A 457 13.15 11.69 -10.67
C THR A 457 14.58 12.03 -10.27
N SER A 458 15.42 11.01 -10.05
CA SER A 458 16.86 11.23 -9.81
C SER A 458 17.54 11.95 -10.98
N THR A 459 17.17 11.63 -12.22
CA THR A 459 17.73 12.28 -13.42
C THR A 459 17.40 13.78 -13.48
N TRP A 460 16.24 14.18 -12.96
CA TRP A 460 15.86 15.58 -12.87
C TRP A 460 16.48 16.30 -11.67
N LEU A 461 16.53 15.65 -10.50
CA LEU A 461 16.98 16.28 -9.25
C LEU A 461 18.50 16.41 -9.15
N VAL A 462 19.24 15.35 -9.45
CA VAL A 462 20.69 15.24 -9.19
C VAL A 462 21.50 16.39 -9.83
N PRO A 463 21.25 16.79 -11.10
CA PRO A 463 21.98 17.91 -11.70
C PRO A 463 21.81 19.23 -10.93
N GLN A 464 20.63 19.47 -10.37
CA GLN A 464 20.32 20.70 -9.63
C GLN A 464 21.03 20.71 -8.27
N VAL A 465 21.05 19.57 -7.57
CA VAL A 465 21.77 19.39 -6.31
C VAL A 465 23.28 19.53 -6.52
N GLN A 466 23.82 18.92 -7.58
CA GLN A 466 25.23 19.03 -7.93
C GLN A 466 25.61 20.48 -8.25
N ALA A 467 24.82 21.19 -9.07
CA ALA A 467 25.08 22.59 -9.39
C ALA A 467 25.11 23.50 -8.15
N TYR A 468 24.24 23.24 -7.16
CA TYR A 468 24.28 23.95 -5.89
C TYR A 468 25.54 23.60 -5.07
N ALA A 469 25.88 22.32 -4.97
CA ALA A 469 27.06 21.86 -4.24
C ALA A 469 28.35 22.46 -4.82
N ASP A 470 28.49 22.45 -6.15
CA ASP A 470 29.63 23.05 -6.85
C ASP A 470 29.72 24.55 -6.59
N ARG A 471 28.58 25.25 -6.65
CA ARG A 471 28.51 26.68 -6.32
C ARG A 471 28.97 26.95 -4.88
N GLN A 472 28.53 26.15 -3.90
CA GLN A 472 28.94 26.31 -2.51
C GLN A 472 30.42 26.01 -2.30
N ALA A 473 30.96 24.96 -2.94
CA ALA A 473 32.38 24.64 -2.88
C ALA A 473 33.23 25.80 -3.42
N ILE A 474 32.81 26.43 -4.51
CA ILE A 474 33.46 27.63 -5.04
C ILE A 474 33.40 28.78 -4.04
N LEU A 475 32.22 29.06 -3.46
CA LEU A 475 32.05 30.13 -2.48
C LEU A 475 32.94 29.94 -1.24
N LEU A 476 33.02 28.72 -0.72
CA LEU A 476 33.88 28.39 0.43
C LEU A 476 35.36 28.48 0.07
N ALA A 477 35.76 27.97 -1.09
CA ALA A 477 37.14 28.10 -1.58
C ALA A 477 37.54 29.57 -1.81
N ALA A 478 36.56 30.45 -2.08
CA ALA A 478 36.77 31.87 -2.28
C ALA A 478 37.03 32.65 -0.99
N GLU A 479 36.48 32.22 0.16
CA GLU A 479 36.52 32.98 1.43
C GLU A 479 37.94 33.32 1.93
N PRO A 480 38.93 32.41 1.89
CA PRO A 480 40.30 32.69 2.37
C PRO A 480 41.07 33.71 1.53
N TYR A 481 40.55 34.11 0.37
CA TYR A 481 41.27 34.91 -0.62
C TYR A 481 40.98 36.41 -0.43
N ALA A 482 40.46 36.86 0.71
CA ALA A 482 40.22 38.29 0.98
C ALA A 482 41.54 39.13 0.99
N VAL A 483 41.72 40.04 0.00
CA VAL A 483 42.85 40.97 -0.34
C VAL A 483 44.21 40.29 -0.69
N ILE A 484 45.13 40.71 -1.58
CA ILE A 484 45.52 41.94 -2.33
C ILE A 484 45.40 41.77 -3.86
N LEU A 485 45.21 42.90 -4.58
CA LEU A 485 44.60 43.03 -5.92
C LEU A 485 45.58 43.24 -7.08
N GLN A 486 45.32 42.63 -8.24
CA GLN A 486 45.99 42.95 -9.51
C GLN A 486 45.19 43.94 -10.38
N ARG A 487 45.63 45.20 -10.45
CA ARG A 487 44.93 46.29 -11.20
C ARG A 487 44.75 46.04 -12.71
N ARG A 488 45.51 45.11 -13.29
CA ARG A 488 45.43 44.78 -14.73
C ARG A 488 44.38 43.71 -15.05
N ASN A 489 43.81 43.06 -14.03
CA ASN A 489 42.83 42.00 -14.22
C ASN A 489 41.49 42.55 -14.78
N PRO A 490 40.86 41.88 -15.77
CA PRO A 490 39.53 42.25 -16.25
C PRO A 490 38.46 42.34 -15.14
N LEU A 491 38.53 41.48 -14.12
CA LEU A 491 37.61 41.51 -12.99
C LEU A 491 37.76 42.80 -12.17
N PHE A 492 39.01 43.24 -11.92
CA PHE A 492 39.27 44.50 -11.23
C PHE A 492 38.57 45.67 -11.95
N LYS A 493 38.74 45.77 -13.28
CA LYS A 493 38.10 46.84 -14.07
C LYS A 493 36.57 46.75 -14.05
N TYR A 494 36.03 45.54 -14.19
CA TYR A 494 34.58 45.30 -14.20
C TYR A 494 33.92 45.70 -12.86
N ILE A 495 34.59 45.36 -11.75
CA ILE A 495 34.15 45.65 -10.37
C ILE A 495 34.24 47.15 -10.10
N THR A 496 35.42 47.76 -10.29
CA THR A 496 35.58 49.20 -10.01
C THR A 496 34.75 50.07 -10.95
N GLY A 497 34.51 49.63 -12.19
CA GLY A 497 33.64 50.33 -13.14
C GLY A 497 32.17 50.42 -12.71
N ARG A 498 31.76 49.64 -11.70
CA ARG A 498 30.44 49.69 -11.08
C ARG A 498 30.43 50.44 -9.74
N ASN A 499 31.52 51.12 -9.39
CA ASN A 499 31.75 51.70 -8.06
C ASN A 499 31.74 50.67 -6.92
N TRP A 500 32.03 49.41 -7.22
CA TRP A 500 32.19 48.35 -6.22
C TRP A 500 33.66 48.24 -5.79
N LEU A 501 33.87 47.80 -4.55
CA LEU A 501 35.20 47.61 -3.96
C LEU A 501 35.60 46.14 -4.06
N PRO A 502 36.71 45.79 -4.74
CA PRO A 502 37.15 44.41 -4.74
C PRO A 502 37.70 44.02 -3.35
N VAL A 503 37.17 42.93 -2.78
CA VAL A 503 37.46 42.50 -1.40
C VAL A 503 38.18 41.15 -1.33
N SER A 504 38.60 40.59 -2.48
CA SER A 504 39.46 39.39 -2.57
C SER A 504 40.49 39.46 -3.70
N ARG A 505 41.57 38.68 -3.58
CA ARG A 505 42.47 38.32 -4.69
C ARG A 505 41.76 37.35 -5.64
N GLU A 506 42.24 37.27 -6.86
CA GLU A 506 41.69 36.34 -7.84
C GLU A 506 42.08 34.89 -7.51
N PHE A 507 41.18 33.94 -7.77
CA PHE A 507 41.43 32.51 -7.61
C PHE A 507 40.79 31.71 -8.75
N THR A 508 41.34 30.52 -9.04
CA THR A 508 40.96 29.74 -10.22
C THR A 508 40.33 28.41 -9.83
N ILE A 509 39.15 28.10 -10.37
CA ILE A 509 38.47 26.81 -10.22
C ILE A 509 37.83 26.44 -11.56
N GLY A 510 38.05 25.22 -12.04
CA GLY A 510 37.37 24.70 -13.24
C GLY A 510 37.54 25.54 -14.51
N GLY A 511 38.71 26.16 -14.71
CA GLY A 511 38.99 27.03 -15.86
C GLY A 511 38.39 28.44 -15.80
N TRP A 512 37.74 28.79 -14.68
CA TRP A 512 37.25 30.14 -14.39
C TRP A 512 38.11 30.80 -13.31
N VAL A 513 38.36 32.10 -13.48
CA VAL A 513 38.96 32.99 -12.48
C VAL A 513 37.85 33.73 -11.75
N TYR A 514 37.90 33.83 -10.43
CA TYR A 514 36.86 34.40 -9.59
C TYR A 514 37.40 35.52 -8.70
N GLN A 515 36.55 36.50 -8.36
CA GLN A 515 36.88 37.60 -7.43
C GLN A 515 35.63 38.18 -6.75
N TRP A 516 35.67 38.28 -5.42
CA TRP A 516 34.69 39.03 -4.62
C TRP A 516 34.83 40.54 -4.75
N ALA A 517 33.69 41.19 -4.94
CA ALA A 517 33.42 42.61 -4.82
C ALA A 517 32.49 42.90 -3.63
N PHE A 518 32.51 44.14 -3.14
CA PHE A 518 31.57 44.70 -2.19
C PHE A 518 30.88 45.89 -2.83
N ASP A 519 29.55 45.84 -2.88
CA ASP A 519 28.71 46.94 -3.32
C ASP A 519 28.32 47.80 -2.11
N PRO A 520 28.87 49.02 -1.96
CA PRO A 520 28.55 49.88 -0.82
C PRO A 520 27.11 50.39 -0.83
N ALA A 521 26.42 50.40 -1.98
CA ALA A 521 25.04 50.87 -2.06
C ALA A 521 24.04 49.84 -1.50
N SER A 522 24.24 48.56 -1.79
CA SER A 522 23.40 47.47 -1.29
C SER A 522 23.94 46.80 -0.01
N ALA A 523 25.18 47.11 0.39
CA ALA A 523 25.91 46.43 1.45
C ALA A 523 26.05 44.91 1.22
N LEU A 524 26.12 44.47 -0.05
CA LEU A 524 26.26 43.06 -0.43
C LEU A 524 27.65 42.77 -0.98
N ARG A 525 28.09 41.52 -0.86
CA ARG A 525 29.27 40.99 -1.56
C ARG A 525 28.85 40.24 -2.81
N ILE A 526 29.55 40.47 -3.91
CA ILE A 526 29.25 39.93 -5.23
C ILE A 526 30.47 39.16 -5.74
N LEU A 527 30.34 37.86 -5.97
CA LEU A 527 31.37 37.03 -6.58
C LEU A 527 31.25 37.14 -8.10
N CYS A 528 32.24 37.74 -8.74
CA CYS A 528 32.35 37.80 -10.19
C CYS A 528 33.26 36.67 -10.70
N ARG A 529 33.06 36.24 -11.95
CA ARG A 529 33.94 35.27 -12.62
C ARG A 529 34.31 35.69 -14.04
N TRP A 530 35.48 35.28 -14.48
CA TRP A 530 36.04 35.50 -15.80
C TRP A 530 36.61 34.21 -16.39
N ARG A 531 36.44 33.99 -17.69
CA ARG A 531 37.06 32.90 -18.42
C ARG A 531 37.88 33.44 -19.58
N SER A 532 39.14 33.04 -19.66
CA SER A 532 40.08 33.56 -20.67
C SER A 532 39.79 33.05 -22.08
N SER A 533 39.24 31.83 -22.23
CA SER A 533 39.02 31.20 -23.53
C SER A 533 38.04 31.96 -24.44
N ASP A 534 37.08 32.66 -23.85
CA ASP A 534 36.07 33.46 -24.55
C ASP A 534 35.99 34.91 -24.02
N ASN A 535 36.92 35.29 -23.15
CA ASN A 535 36.99 36.58 -22.48
C ASN A 535 35.67 37.03 -21.81
N ARG A 536 34.86 36.08 -21.34
CA ARG A 536 33.55 36.35 -20.73
C ARG A 536 33.71 36.74 -19.26
N VAL A 537 33.08 37.84 -18.84
CA VAL A 537 33.01 38.31 -17.45
C VAL A 537 31.55 38.39 -17.01
N GLU A 538 31.22 37.86 -15.83
CA GLU A 538 29.86 37.90 -15.30
C GLU A 538 29.79 37.81 -13.77
N GLU A 539 28.64 38.19 -13.23
CA GLU A 539 28.27 37.94 -11.83
C GLU A 539 27.90 36.46 -11.65
N PHE A 540 28.47 35.83 -10.61
CA PHE A 540 28.24 34.42 -10.30
C PHE A 540 27.38 34.23 -9.04
N ALA A 541 27.59 35.06 -8.02
CA ALA A 541 26.79 34.99 -6.79
C ALA A 541 26.77 36.32 -6.04
N THR A 542 25.71 36.53 -5.26
CA THR A 542 25.58 37.67 -4.35
C THR A 542 25.24 37.14 -2.95
N VAL A 543 25.94 37.62 -1.93
CA VAL A 543 25.76 37.22 -0.53
C VAL A 543 25.78 38.44 0.39
N PRO A 544 25.13 38.40 1.57
CA PRO A 544 25.27 39.45 2.58
C PRO A 544 26.73 39.69 2.98
N ASN A 545 27.08 40.94 3.26
CA ASN A 545 28.35 41.29 3.87
C ASN A 545 28.27 41.02 5.38
N ASN A 546 28.46 39.75 5.78
CA ASN A 546 28.50 39.31 7.17
C ASN A 546 29.86 39.57 7.81
#